data_AF-Q0ANK4-F1
#
_entry.id   AF-Q0ANK4-F1
#
_cell.length_a   1.000
_cell.length_b   1.000
_cell.length_c   1.000
_cell.angle_alpha   90.00
_cell.angle_beta   90.00
_cell.angle_gamma   90.00
#
_symmetry.space_group_name_H-M   'P 1'
#
loop_
_entity.id
_entity.type
_entity.pdbx_description
1 polymer ?
#
loop_
_entity_poly.entity_id
_entity_poly.type
_entity_poly.pdbx_seq_one_letter_code
_entity_poly.pdbx_strand_id
1 'polypeptide(L)'
;MSTDALTDTLSRMTILLVDDSAALRGALRVSLQAFGCNRVVEVDTVERALETLRIKPIDLVITDWKMKPRDGIDLVRTLRDRHSGLPPRLPVVMLSAYTADERIRQARQTGVDAFLTKPFTATSLAQTLRETLGADTHTRIGADSAPIATAS
;
A
#
# COMPACT_ATOMS: atom_id res chain seq x y z
N MET A 1 -6.80 -15.41 -7.13
CA MET A 1 -5.71 -15.80 -6.20
C MET A 1 -6.32 -16.54 -5.01
N SER A 2 -5.81 -17.73 -4.65
CA SER A 2 -6.27 -18.48 -3.47
C SER A 2 -5.76 -17.86 -2.15
N THR A 3 -6.18 -18.39 -1.00
CA THR A 3 -5.67 -17.95 0.32
C THR A 3 -4.19 -18.26 0.46
N ASP A 4 -3.76 -19.48 0.15
CA ASP A 4 -2.34 -19.87 0.24
C ASP A 4 -1.45 -19.02 -0.67
N ALA A 5 -1.93 -18.72 -1.89
CA ALA A 5 -1.20 -17.85 -2.82
C ALA A 5 -1.10 -16.39 -2.33
N LEU A 6 -2.14 -15.88 -1.66
CA LEU A 6 -2.08 -14.58 -1.00
C LEU A 6 -1.02 -14.59 0.11
N THR A 7 -1.05 -15.60 0.97
CA THR A 7 -0.10 -15.73 2.08
C THR A 7 1.35 -15.84 1.59
N ASP A 8 1.60 -16.67 0.59
CA ASP A 8 2.92 -16.80 -0.03
C ASP A 8 3.41 -15.47 -0.62
N THR A 9 2.54 -14.77 -1.36
CA THR A 9 2.84 -13.45 -1.93
C THR A 9 3.19 -12.43 -0.85
N LEU A 10 2.33 -12.31 0.18
CA LEU A 10 2.49 -11.35 1.27
C LEU A 10 3.72 -11.62 2.15
N SER A 11 4.14 -12.88 2.27
CA SER A 11 5.32 -13.27 3.07
C SER A 11 6.62 -12.65 2.58
N ARG A 12 6.70 -12.31 1.28
CA ARG A 12 7.88 -11.70 0.65
C ARG A 12 7.80 -10.18 0.52
N MET A 13 6.61 -9.60 0.71
CA MET A 13 6.35 -8.17 0.48
C MET A 13 6.69 -7.29 1.68
N THR A 14 7.10 -6.06 1.40
CA THR A 14 7.12 -4.96 2.38
C THR A 14 5.94 -4.03 2.14
N ILE A 15 5.07 -3.88 3.15
CA ILE A 15 3.90 -3.01 3.09
C ILE A 15 4.16 -1.74 3.89
N LEU A 16 3.90 -0.58 3.29
CA LEU A 16 3.87 0.71 3.97
C LEU A 16 2.43 1.05 4.38
N LEU A 17 2.20 1.19 5.68
CA LEU A 17 0.95 1.70 6.26
C LEU A 17 1.10 3.18 6.58
N VAL A 18 0.21 4.01 6.03
CA VAL A 18 0.17 5.46 6.21
C VAL A 18 -1.21 5.85 6.73
N ASP A 19 -1.35 6.12 8.02
CA ASP A 19 -2.61 6.55 8.64
C ASP A 19 -2.24 7.31 9.92
N ASP A 20 -2.92 8.39 10.28
CA ASP A 20 -2.60 9.17 11.48
C ASP A 20 -3.06 8.46 12.78
N SER A 21 -4.02 7.54 12.69
CA SER A 21 -4.53 6.73 13.79
C SER A 21 -3.63 5.52 14.10
N ALA A 22 -2.88 5.62 15.20
CA ALA A 22 -2.08 4.50 15.71
C ALA A 22 -2.92 3.24 15.97
N ALA A 23 -4.18 3.40 16.39
CA ALA A 23 -5.09 2.28 16.60
C ALA A 23 -5.40 1.54 15.29
N LEU A 24 -5.65 2.29 14.20
CA LEU A 24 -5.94 1.65 12.91
C LEU A 24 -4.69 1.01 12.32
N ARG A 25 -3.52 1.67 12.41
CA ARG A 25 -2.26 1.06 11.97
C ARG A 25 -1.98 -0.24 12.72
N GLY A 26 -2.19 -0.28 14.03
CA GLY A 26 -2.06 -1.49 14.85
C GLY A 26 -3.01 -2.61 14.41
N ALA A 27 -4.30 -2.30 14.18
CA ALA A 27 -5.28 -3.29 13.71
C ALA A 27 -4.96 -3.84 12.30
N LEU A 28 -4.53 -2.97 11.39
CA LEU A 28 -4.09 -3.35 10.05
C LEU A 28 -2.85 -4.22 10.09
N ARG A 29 -1.83 -3.85 10.88
CA ARG A 29 -0.63 -4.65 11.04
C ARG A 29 -0.97 -6.07 11.53
N VAL A 30 -1.80 -6.20 12.56
CA VAL A 30 -2.22 -7.52 13.08
C VAL A 30 -2.94 -8.33 11.99
N SER A 31 -3.81 -7.69 11.21
CA SER A 31 -4.52 -8.35 10.11
C SER A 31 -3.56 -8.80 9.00
N LEU A 32 -2.61 -7.96 8.61
CA LEU A 32 -1.59 -8.27 7.60
C LEU A 32 -0.66 -9.40 8.05
N GLN A 33 -0.26 -9.40 9.33
CA GLN A 33 0.53 -10.47 9.92
C GLN A 33 -0.23 -11.80 9.93
N ALA A 34 -1.52 -11.78 10.25
CA ALA A 34 -2.38 -12.97 10.15
C ALA A 34 -2.50 -13.51 8.71
N PHE A 35 -2.31 -12.66 7.70
CA PHE A 35 -2.25 -13.07 6.29
C PHE A 35 -0.84 -13.46 5.83
N GLY A 36 0.17 -13.40 6.70
CA GLY A 36 1.55 -13.81 6.41
C GLY A 36 2.53 -12.67 6.11
N CYS A 37 2.09 -11.41 6.12
CA CYS A 37 3.00 -10.27 5.91
C CYS A 37 3.75 -9.92 7.20
N ASN A 38 5.04 -10.25 7.26
CA ASN A 38 5.88 -9.98 8.42
C ASN A 38 6.66 -8.64 8.34
N ARG A 39 6.63 -7.97 7.19
CA ARG A 39 7.39 -6.74 6.91
C ARG A 39 6.46 -5.56 6.71
N VAL A 40 5.93 -5.04 7.80
CA VAL A 40 5.04 -3.87 7.82
C VAL A 40 5.81 -2.66 8.33
N VAL A 41 5.86 -1.58 7.54
CA VAL A 41 6.41 -0.28 7.93
C VAL A 41 5.25 0.66 8.21
N GLU A 42 5.20 1.26 9.39
CA GLU A 42 4.13 2.16 9.81
C GLU A 42 4.65 3.60 9.87
N VAL A 43 3.90 4.53 9.30
CA VAL A 43 4.13 5.98 9.40
C VAL A 43 2.79 6.70 9.57
N ASP A 44 2.82 7.92 10.11
CA ASP A 44 1.64 8.70 10.47
C ASP A 44 1.33 9.87 9.54
N THR A 45 2.22 10.15 8.58
CA THR A 45 2.17 11.34 7.72
C THR A 45 2.66 11.03 6.31
N VAL A 46 2.19 11.82 5.34
CA VAL A 46 2.60 11.73 3.93
C VAL A 46 4.09 12.01 3.76
N GLU A 47 4.64 12.96 4.51
CA GLU A 47 6.06 13.31 4.47
C GLU A 47 6.93 12.12 4.86
N ARG A 48 6.61 11.46 5.97
CA ARG A 48 7.30 10.24 6.42
C ARG A 48 7.13 9.08 5.45
N ALA A 49 5.98 8.97 4.80
CA ALA A 49 5.78 8.00 3.74
C ALA A 49 6.72 8.25 2.55
N LEU A 50 6.81 9.49 2.07
CA LEU A 50 7.70 9.87 0.97
C LEU A 50 9.19 9.70 1.33
N GLU A 51 9.59 10.04 2.55
CA GLU A 51 10.94 9.76 3.06
C GLU A 51 11.23 8.25 3.02
N THR A 52 10.31 7.44 3.56
CA THR A 52 10.45 5.97 3.61
C THR A 52 10.56 5.36 2.22
N LEU A 53 9.73 5.82 1.27
CA LEU A 53 9.71 5.34 -0.11
C LEU A 53 11.01 5.62 -0.87
N ARG A 54 11.80 6.61 -0.45
CA ARG A 54 13.11 6.92 -1.05
C ARG A 54 14.23 6.02 -0.55
N ILE A 55 14.10 5.44 0.65
CA ILE A 55 15.17 4.72 1.33
C ILE A 55 14.88 3.23 1.54
N LYS A 56 13.63 2.78 1.33
CA LYS A 56 13.22 1.39 1.48
C LYS A 56 12.48 0.90 0.24
N PRO A 57 12.74 -0.34 -0.22
CA PRO A 57 11.87 -0.98 -1.20
C PRO A 57 10.53 -1.30 -0.55
N ILE A 58 9.45 -0.75 -1.12
CA ILE A 58 8.06 -1.00 -0.73
C ILE A 58 7.35 -1.66 -1.90
N ASP A 59 6.56 -2.68 -1.62
CA ASP A 59 5.83 -3.45 -2.64
C ASP A 59 4.35 -3.02 -2.72
N LEU A 60 3.81 -2.44 -1.66
CA LEU A 60 2.43 -1.97 -1.56
C LEU A 60 2.33 -0.83 -0.54
N VAL A 61 1.56 0.20 -0.87
CA VAL A 61 1.13 1.24 0.08
C VAL A 61 -0.33 1.03 0.44
N ILE A 62 -0.64 1.07 1.73
CA ILE A 62 -2.01 1.23 2.23
C ILE A 62 -2.05 2.57 2.95
N THR A 63 -2.84 3.51 2.45
CA THR A 63 -2.90 4.88 2.98
C THR A 63 -4.33 5.26 3.33
N ASP A 64 -4.51 6.00 4.43
CA ASP A 64 -5.76 6.70 4.67
C ASP A 64 -5.97 7.80 3.64
N TRP A 65 -7.22 8.03 3.28
CA TRP A 65 -7.58 9.19 2.50
C TRP A 65 -7.31 10.45 3.31
N LYS A 66 -7.87 10.56 4.52
CA LYS A 66 -8.04 11.85 5.19
C LYS A 66 -7.03 12.03 6.32
N MET A 67 -5.84 12.48 5.94
CA MET A 67 -4.79 12.88 6.88
C MET A 67 -4.55 14.40 6.81
N LYS A 68 -3.88 14.94 7.83
CA LYS A 68 -3.39 16.33 7.85
C LYS A 68 -1.88 16.35 8.11
N PRO A 69 -1.14 17.33 7.58
CA PRO A 69 -1.61 18.45 6.75
C PRO A 69 -1.91 18.07 5.30
N ARG A 70 -1.36 16.94 4.83
CA ARG A 70 -1.59 16.39 3.48
C ARG A 70 -2.40 15.11 3.57
N ASP A 71 -3.19 14.87 2.54
CA ASP A 71 -4.08 13.74 2.46
C ASP A 71 -3.47 12.59 1.64
N GLY A 72 -4.07 11.40 1.66
CA GLY A 72 -3.57 10.25 0.91
C GLY A 72 -3.59 10.46 -0.60
N ILE A 73 -4.46 11.33 -1.12
CA ILE A 73 -4.51 11.64 -2.55
C ILE A 73 -3.25 12.41 -2.96
N ASP A 74 -2.76 13.31 -2.12
CA ASP A 74 -1.49 14.00 -2.36
C ASP A 74 -0.29 13.05 -2.39
N LEU A 75 -0.30 11.98 -1.57
CA LEU A 75 0.70 10.92 -1.63
C LEU A 75 0.64 10.20 -2.99
N VAL A 76 -0.56 9.81 -3.43
CA VAL A 76 -0.74 9.13 -4.73
C VAL A 76 -0.31 10.01 -5.89
N ARG A 77 -0.70 11.29 -5.91
CA ARG A 77 -0.27 12.24 -6.94
C ARG A 77 1.25 12.33 -7.02
N THR A 78 1.92 12.37 -5.87
CA THR A 78 3.39 12.40 -5.80
C THR A 78 3.99 11.09 -6.35
N LEU A 79 3.42 9.93 -6.01
CA LEU A 79 3.83 8.63 -6.55
C LEU A 79 3.67 8.55 -8.07
N ARG A 80 2.56 9.07 -8.62
CA ARG A 80 2.28 9.02 -10.06
C ARG A 80 3.02 10.07 -10.89
N ASP A 81 3.62 11.08 -10.26
CA ASP A 81 4.51 12.01 -10.94
C ASP A 81 5.81 11.31 -11.35
N ARG A 82 6.08 11.30 -12.66
CA ARG A 82 7.27 10.69 -13.26
C ARG A 82 8.57 11.38 -12.84
N HIS A 83 8.51 12.60 -12.33
CA HIS A 83 9.68 13.37 -11.89
C HIS A 83 9.96 13.21 -10.39
N SER A 84 9.12 12.48 -9.64
CA SER A 84 9.26 12.32 -8.19
C SER A 84 10.47 11.45 -7.78
N GLY A 85 11.00 10.65 -8.72
CA GLY A 85 12.00 9.62 -8.44
C GLY A 85 11.46 8.40 -7.70
N LEU A 86 10.13 8.31 -7.50
CA LEU A 86 9.45 7.17 -6.86
C LEU A 86 8.88 6.20 -7.90
N PRO A 87 8.63 4.92 -7.56
CA PRO A 87 8.08 3.95 -8.51
C PRO A 87 6.63 4.32 -8.89
N PRO A 88 6.34 4.74 -10.14
CA PRO A 88 5.04 5.27 -10.50
C PRO A 88 3.94 4.22 -10.59
N ARG A 89 4.32 2.94 -10.64
CA ARG A 89 3.42 1.78 -10.62
C ARG A 89 3.35 1.08 -9.27
N LEU A 90 3.85 1.70 -8.21
CA LEU A 90 3.71 1.15 -6.86
C LEU A 90 2.20 1.00 -6.54
N PRO A 91 1.70 -0.21 -6.25
CA PRO A 91 0.29 -0.39 -5.94
C PRO A 91 -0.10 0.39 -4.68
N VAL A 92 -1.29 1.00 -4.71
CA VAL A 92 -1.86 1.78 -3.60
C VAL A 92 -3.29 1.33 -3.31
N VAL A 93 -3.52 0.93 -2.07
CA VAL A 93 -4.86 0.74 -1.49
C VAL A 93 -5.21 1.97 -0.66
N MET A 94 -6.26 2.68 -1.04
CA MET A 94 -6.78 3.84 -0.32
C MET A 94 -7.86 3.42 0.68
N LEU A 95 -7.69 3.75 1.96
CA LEU A 95 -8.73 3.59 2.97
C LEU A 95 -9.65 4.82 2.95
N SER A 96 -10.95 4.62 2.83
CA SER A 96 -11.91 5.73 2.67
C SER A 96 -13.11 5.58 3.60
N ALA A 97 -13.48 6.67 4.30
CA ALA A 97 -14.79 6.74 4.96
C ALA A 97 -15.91 7.24 4.02
N TYR A 98 -15.56 7.65 2.80
CA TYR A 98 -16.51 8.15 1.81
C TYR A 98 -17.08 7.00 0.98
N THR A 99 -18.41 6.95 0.90
CA THR A 99 -19.18 6.03 0.04
C THR A 99 -19.73 6.73 -1.21
N ALA A 100 -19.63 8.06 -1.30
CA ALA A 100 -20.20 8.81 -2.42
C ALA A 100 -19.37 8.58 -3.70
N ASP A 101 -20.02 7.98 -4.70
CA ASP A 101 -19.39 7.56 -5.96
C ASP A 101 -18.60 8.68 -6.66
N GLU A 102 -19.03 9.93 -6.57
CA GLU A 102 -18.36 11.04 -7.26
C GLU A 102 -16.93 11.29 -6.74
N ARG A 103 -16.73 11.24 -5.42
CA ARG A 103 -15.37 11.40 -4.85
C ARG A 103 -14.50 10.21 -5.19
N ILE A 104 -15.05 9.00 -5.09
CA ILE A 104 -14.32 7.77 -5.44
C ILE A 104 -13.95 7.78 -6.92
N ARG A 105 -14.84 8.24 -7.81
CA ARG A 105 -14.56 8.42 -9.25
C ARG A 105 -13.40 9.38 -9.48
N GLN A 106 -13.42 10.55 -8.85
CA GLN A 106 -12.34 11.52 -8.97
C GLN A 106 -11.02 10.97 -8.41
N ALA A 107 -11.05 10.24 -7.30
CA ALA A 107 -9.86 9.63 -6.72
C ALA A 107 -9.30 8.51 -7.61
N ARG A 108 -10.13 7.72 -8.30
CA ARG A 108 -9.66 6.75 -9.30
C ARG A 108 -8.85 7.41 -10.42
N GLN A 109 -9.22 8.63 -10.83
CA GLN A 109 -8.46 9.38 -11.84
C GLN A 109 -7.06 9.80 -11.34
N THR A 110 -6.79 9.76 -10.04
CA THR A 110 -5.47 10.06 -9.48
C THR A 110 -4.51 8.87 -9.53
N GLY A 111 -4.96 7.70 -9.98
CA GLY A 111 -4.12 6.51 -10.13
C GLY A 111 -4.07 5.60 -8.89
N VAL A 112 -5.06 5.68 -8.01
CA VAL A 112 -5.28 4.70 -6.93
C VAL A 112 -5.69 3.35 -7.54
N ASP A 113 -5.08 2.26 -7.09
CA ASP A 113 -5.33 0.92 -7.63
C ASP A 113 -6.58 0.27 -7.01
N ALA A 114 -6.80 0.46 -5.71
CA ALA A 114 -7.99 -0.03 -5.02
C ALA A 114 -8.44 0.84 -3.85
N PHE A 115 -9.71 0.69 -3.47
CA PHE A 115 -10.30 1.37 -2.31
C PHE A 115 -10.81 0.33 -1.31
N LEU A 116 -10.56 0.58 -0.03
CA LEU A 116 -11.14 -0.17 1.07
C LEU A 116 -11.96 0.78 1.95
N THR A 117 -13.28 0.58 1.96
CA THR A 117 -14.20 1.42 2.72
C THR A 117 -14.11 1.13 4.22
N LYS A 118 -14.04 2.19 5.05
CA LYS A 118 -14.13 2.12 6.52
C LYS A 118 -15.61 2.15 6.94
N PRO A 119 -16.04 1.33 7.92
CA PRO A 119 -15.28 0.27 8.57
C PRO A 119 -15.07 -0.95 7.65
N PHE A 120 -13.93 -1.61 7.78
CA PHE A 120 -13.61 -2.82 7.02
C PHE A 120 -13.43 -4.04 7.94
N THR A 121 -13.61 -5.22 7.35
CA THR A 121 -13.32 -6.51 7.98
C THR A 121 -12.01 -7.09 7.43
N ALA A 122 -11.45 -8.07 8.15
CA ALA A 122 -10.32 -8.87 7.65
C ALA A 122 -10.63 -9.48 6.27
N THR A 123 -11.86 -9.97 6.06
CA THR A 123 -12.31 -10.52 4.78
C THR A 123 -12.26 -9.48 3.65
N SER A 124 -12.79 -8.28 3.87
CA SER A 124 -12.76 -7.21 2.86
C SER A 124 -11.34 -6.71 2.58
N LEU A 125 -10.46 -6.69 3.59
CA LEU A 125 -9.04 -6.37 3.39
C LEU A 125 -8.37 -7.44 2.53
N ALA A 126 -8.53 -8.72 2.86
CA ALA A 126 -7.96 -9.82 2.09
C ALA A 126 -8.47 -9.84 0.64
N GLN A 127 -9.76 -9.56 0.42
CA GLN A 127 -10.31 -9.45 -0.93
C GLN A 127 -9.66 -8.29 -1.71
N THR A 128 -9.58 -7.11 -1.11
CA THR A 128 -8.96 -5.92 -1.74
C THR A 128 -7.49 -6.19 -2.09
N LEU A 129 -6.73 -6.83 -1.19
CA LEU A 129 -5.35 -7.23 -1.45
C LEU A 129 -5.26 -8.23 -2.60
N ARG A 130 -6.18 -9.20 -2.70
CA ARG A 130 -6.19 -10.16 -3.81
C ARG A 130 -6.46 -9.52 -5.15
N GLU A 131 -7.40 -8.58 -5.20
CA GLU A 131 -7.72 -7.85 -6.42
C GLU A 131 -6.54 -6.97 -6.85
N THR A 132 -5.97 -6.23 -5.90
CA THR A 132 -4.84 -5.32 -6.16
C THR A 132 -3.59 -6.06 -6.62
N LEU A 133 -3.22 -7.16 -5.95
CA LEU A 133 -1.99 -7.90 -6.26
C LEU A 133 -2.17 -8.92 -7.39
N GLY A 134 -3.39 -9.41 -7.60
CA GLY A 134 -3.72 -10.37 -8.66
C GLY A 134 -3.78 -9.75 -10.06
N ALA A 135 -4.07 -8.45 -10.15
CA ALA A 135 -4.12 -7.72 -11.43
C ALA A 135 -2.76 -7.65 -12.15
N ASP A 136 -1.64 -7.82 -11.42
CA ASP A 136 -0.26 -7.64 -11.92
C ASP A 136 0.55 -8.95 -12.09
N THR A 137 -0.12 -10.11 -12.06
CA THR A 137 0.56 -11.43 -12.15
C THR A 137 1.31 -11.68 -13.48
N HIS A 138 1.38 -10.71 -14.39
CA HIS A 138 2.16 -10.82 -15.64
C HIS A 138 3.53 -10.12 -15.67
N THR A 139 3.99 -9.40 -14.63
CA THR A 139 5.24 -8.60 -14.78
C THR A 139 6.32 -8.73 -13.69
N ARG A 140 6.11 -9.45 -12.57
CA ARG A 140 7.05 -9.37 -11.42
C ARG A 140 7.84 -10.63 -11.06
N ILE A 141 7.70 -11.75 -11.78
CA ILE A 141 8.60 -12.90 -11.61
C ILE A 141 9.83 -12.67 -12.50
N GLY A 142 10.74 -11.79 -12.08
CA GLY A 142 11.94 -11.50 -12.89
C GLY A 142 12.84 -10.35 -12.45
N ALA A 143 12.62 -9.71 -11.30
CA ALA A 143 13.60 -8.77 -10.74
C ALA A 143 14.52 -9.53 -9.78
N ASP A 144 15.49 -10.17 -10.41
CA ASP A 144 16.64 -10.89 -9.88
C ASP A 144 17.40 -10.08 -8.80
N SER A 145 17.77 -10.79 -7.73
CA SER A 145 18.99 -10.66 -6.93
C SER A 145 19.82 -9.38 -7.09
N ALA A 146 19.68 -8.42 -6.16
CA ALA A 146 20.74 -7.44 -5.92
C ALA A 146 21.69 -7.98 -4.84
N PRO A 147 23.03 -7.92 -5.04
CA PRO A 147 24.00 -8.52 -4.14
C PRO A 147 24.05 -7.78 -2.80
N ILE A 148 24.21 -8.54 -1.72
CA ILE A 148 24.57 -8.00 -0.41
C ILE A 148 25.99 -7.45 -0.54
N ALA A 149 26.14 -6.12 -0.50
CA ALA A 149 27.44 -5.48 -0.47
C ALA A 149 28.09 -5.76 0.90
N THR A 150 29.11 -6.63 0.91
CA THR A 150 30.01 -6.80 2.05
C THR A 150 30.98 -5.61 2.06
N ALA A 151 30.86 -4.76 3.07
CA ALA A 151 31.83 -3.69 3.34
C ALA A 151 33.13 -4.31 3.86
N SER A 152 34.27 -3.85 3.31
CA SER A 152 35.62 -4.04 3.84
C SER A 152 36.01 -2.87 4.74
#